data_AF-A0A7X8TM75-F1
#
_entry.id   AF-A0A7X8TM75-F1
#
_cell.length_a   1.000
_cell.length_b   1.000
_cell.length_c   1.000
_cell.angle_alpha   90.00
_cell.angle_beta   90.00
_cell.angle_gamma   90.00
#
_symmetry.space_group_name_H-M   'P 1'
#
loop_
_entity.id
_entity.type
_entity.pdbx_description
1 polymer ?
#
loop_
_entity_poly.entity_id
_entity_poly.type
_entity_poly.pdbx_seq_one_letter_code
_entity_poly.pdbx_strand_id
1 'polypeptide(L)'
;MGKTPHDLTPTAAADSAFPPPSNSIPEPTGAGAAKIGILIPVKTLTGESDDPAISWDRTWMLPASEARAIAADSSAKHDWYAVGVAKNTNAEADAEEGTSTGVDEVLTVTKARTAPASTTAEDIDQWIAKTDPEANNLLTKTYESRTARDHQRNAVLIRDGQCQTPGCTEPGWSAEIDHKQSYETGGATTGENLHTL
;
A
#
# COMPACT_ATOMS: atom_id res chain seq x y z
N MET A 1 57.00 54.53 -20.94
CA MET A 1 56.39 54.87 -19.63
C MET A 1 55.04 55.52 -19.87
N GLY A 2 54.01 55.14 -19.09
CA GLY A 2 52.75 55.89 -18.95
C GLY A 2 51.55 55.32 -19.69
N LYS A 3 50.90 54.28 -19.14
CA LYS A 3 49.50 53.97 -19.46
C LYS A 3 48.65 54.46 -18.27
N THR A 4 47.70 55.32 -18.57
CA THR A 4 46.74 55.95 -17.66
C THR A 4 45.92 54.90 -16.88
N PRO A 5 45.53 55.18 -15.62
CA PRO A 5 44.72 54.25 -14.85
C PRO A 5 43.25 54.36 -15.27
N HIS A 6 42.62 53.21 -15.51
CA HIS A 6 41.17 53.12 -15.67
C HIS A 6 40.51 53.12 -14.29
N ASP A 7 39.59 54.07 -14.13
CA ASP A 7 38.72 54.26 -12.99
C ASP A 7 37.75 53.06 -12.87
N LEU A 8 37.73 52.41 -11.70
CA LEU A 8 36.81 51.31 -11.39
C LEU A 8 35.72 51.85 -10.48
N THR A 9 34.62 52.31 -11.07
CA THR A 9 33.34 52.42 -10.35
C THR A 9 32.70 51.04 -10.24
N PRO A 10 32.37 50.53 -9.03
CA PRO A 10 31.63 49.28 -8.89
C PRO A 10 30.16 49.49 -9.24
N THR A 11 29.69 48.80 -10.27
CA THR A 11 28.25 48.64 -10.55
C THR A 11 27.65 47.78 -9.44
N ALA A 12 26.66 48.32 -8.72
CA ALA A 12 25.88 47.59 -7.73
C ALA A 12 25.24 46.35 -8.38
N ALA A 13 25.51 45.17 -7.80
CA ALA A 13 24.83 43.94 -8.17
C ALA A 13 23.35 44.04 -7.79
N ALA A 14 22.47 43.81 -8.77
CA ALA A 14 21.05 43.63 -8.51
C ALA A 14 20.86 42.33 -7.72
N ASP A 15 20.27 42.48 -6.54
CA ASP A 15 19.92 41.41 -5.62
C ASP A 15 18.82 40.54 -6.25
N SER A 16 19.20 39.43 -6.87
CA SER A 16 18.25 38.44 -7.38
C SER A 16 17.75 37.61 -6.21
N ALA A 17 16.74 38.12 -5.50
CA ALA A 17 16.03 37.37 -4.49
C ALA A 17 15.38 36.13 -5.12
N PHE A 18 15.80 34.95 -4.70
CA PHE A 18 15.09 33.71 -4.98
C PHE A 18 13.66 33.82 -4.42
N PRO A 19 12.61 33.52 -5.22
CA PRO A 19 11.27 33.47 -4.67
C PRO A 19 11.16 32.35 -3.62
N PRO A 20 10.37 32.53 -2.55
CA PRO A 20 10.17 31.48 -1.56
C PRO A 20 9.57 30.23 -2.22
N PRO A 21 9.88 29.01 -1.72
CA PRO A 21 9.28 27.80 -2.25
C PRO A 21 7.76 27.89 -2.14
N SER A 22 7.08 27.68 -3.27
CA SER A 22 5.63 27.58 -3.30
C SER A 22 5.22 26.29 -2.56
N ASN A 23 4.44 26.43 -1.49
CA ASN A 23 3.82 25.31 -0.77
C ASN A 23 2.64 24.68 -1.54
N SER A 24 2.43 25.07 -2.80
CA SER A 24 1.37 24.52 -3.63
C SER A 24 1.89 23.27 -4.32
N ILE A 25 1.42 22.10 -3.88
CA ILE A 25 1.57 20.87 -4.66
C ILE A 25 0.90 21.14 -6.02
N PRO A 26 1.60 20.96 -7.16
CA PRO A 26 1.00 21.17 -8.47
C PRO A 26 -0.20 20.24 -8.64
N GLU A 27 -1.31 20.81 -9.11
CA GLU A 27 -2.51 20.05 -9.48
C GLU A 27 -2.12 18.89 -10.42
N PRO A 28 -2.55 17.65 -10.15
CA PRO A 28 -2.18 16.52 -10.97
C PRO A 28 -2.70 16.71 -12.40
N THR A 29 -1.79 16.91 -13.36
CA THR A 29 -2.12 17.16 -14.78
C THR A 29 -2.48 15.88 -15.57
N GLY A 30 -2.88 14.81 -14.89
CA GLY A 30 -3.19 13.50 -15.50
C GLY A 30 -4.59 13.01 -15.13
N ALA A 31 -5.38 12.64 -16.15
CA ALA A 31 -6.71 12.04 -15.99
C ALA A 31 -6.65 10.54 -15.59
N GLY A 32 -5.74 10.18 -14.67
CA GLY A 32 -5.61 8.83 -14.13
C GLY A 32 -6.00 8.81 -12.66
N ALA A 33 -6.90 7.91 -12.27
CA ALA A 33 -7.14 7.64 -10.85
C ALA A 33 -5.92 6.89 -10.29
N ALA A 34 -5.04 7.59 -9.58
CA ALA A 34 -3.98 6.95 -8.82
C ALA A 34 -4.59 6.13 -7.67
N LYS A 35 -4.09 4.90 -7.47
CA LYS A 35 -4.47 4.06 -6.33
C LYS A 35 -3.25 3.92 -5.42
N ILE A 36 -3.44 4.26 -4.16
CA ILE A 36 -2.45 4.07 -3.11
C ILE A 36 -2.97 2.95 -2.21
N GLY A 37 -2.20 1.87 -2.10
CA GLY A 37 -2.51 0.75 -1.22
C GLY A 37 -1.76 0.87 0.10
N ILE A 38 -2.49 0.95 1.21
CA ILE A 38 -1.94 0.90 2.57
C ILE A 38 -2.59 -0.24 3.36
N LEU A 39 -1.76 -0.92 4.14
CA LEU A 39 -2.15 -1.94 5.11
C LEU A 39 -2.07 -1.29 6.49
N ILE A 40 -3.22 -1.23 7.17
CA ILE A 40 -3.35 -0.60 8.47
C ILE A 40 -3.62 -1.71 9.48
N PRO A 41 -2.78 -1.90 10.52
CA PRO A 41 -3.11 -2.82 11.61
C PRO A 41 -4.46 -2.46 12.21
N VAL A 42 -5.28 -3.46 12.56
CA VAL A 42 -6.61 -3.23 13.13
C VAL A 42 -6.51 -2.32 14.36
N LYS A 43 -5.58 -2.60 15.28
CA LYS A 43 -5.34 -1.78 16.48
C LYS A 43 -4.94 -0.33 16.15
N THR A 44 -4.20 -0.11 15.07
CA THR A 44 -3.87 1.24 14.57
C THR A 44 -5.12 1.95 14.07
N LEU A 45 -5.96 1.24 13.29
CA LEU A 45 -7.20 1.80 12.77
C LEU A 45 -8.18 2.15 13.88
N THR A 46 -8.20 1.35 14.97
CA THR A 46 -9.08 1.58 16.14
C THR A 46 -8.57 2.61 17.13
N GLY A 47 -7.30 2.99 17.03
CA GLY A 47 -6.66 3.88 18.00
C GLY A 47 -6.20 3.17 19.27
N GLU A 48 -6.22 1.83 19.30
CA GLU A 48 -5.64 1.02 20.38
C GLU A 48 -4.11 0.93 20.31
N SER A 49 -3.52 1.21 19.14
CA SER A 49 -2.07 1.31 18.91
C SER A 49 -1.72 2.51 18.04
N ASP A 50 -0.47 2.96 18.16
CA ASP A 50 0.16 3.93 17.24
C ASP A 50 1.20 3.28 16.31
N ASP A 51 1.18 1.94 16.18
CA ASP A 51 1.95 1.25 15.15
C ASP A 51 1.65 1.84 13.77
N PRO A 52 2.67 2.03 12.91
CA PRO A 52 2.48 2.64 11.61
C PRO A 52 1.65 1.74 10.69
N ALA A 53 0.93 2.36 9.76
CA ALA A 53 0.48 1.64 8.57
C ALA A 53 1.67 1.47 7.62
N ILE A 54 1.58 0.50 6.72
CA ILE A 54 2.62 0.21 5.74
C ILE A 54 2.03 0.18 4.34
N SER A 55 2.81 0.55 3.34
CA SER A 55 2.41 0.36 1.95
C SER A 55 2.17 -1.11 1.63
N TRP A 56 1.30 -1.40 0.66
CA TRP A 56 1.06 -2.78 0.21
C TRP A 56 2.32 -3.51 -0.28
N ASP A 57 3.32 -2.77 -0.76
CA ASP A 57 4.61 -3.27 -1.25
C ASP A 57 5.67 -3.27 -0.15
N ARG A 58 5.30 -2.86 1.07
CA ARG A 58 6.12 -2.88 2.27
C ARG A 58 7.36 -1.98 2.22
N THR A 59 7.42 -1.05 1.26
CA THR A 59 8.58 -0.19 1.02
C THR A 59 8.56 1.11 1.83
N TRP A 60 7.39 1.57 2.28
CA TRP A 60 7.26 2.77 3.10
C TRP A 60 6.20 2.62 4.18
N MET A 61 6.33 3.44 5.22
CA MET A 61 5.44 3.46 6.37
C MET A 61 4.71 4.81 6.45
N LEU A 62 3.51 4.77 7.01
CA LEU A 62 2.66 5.92 7.25
C LEU A 62 2.36 6.03 8.75
N PRO A 63 2.51 7.21 9.37
CA PRO A 63 2.14 7.38 10.77
C PRO A 63 0.69 7.02 11.03
N ALA A 64 0.42 6.43 12.21
CA ALA A 64 -0.90 5.99 12.62
C ALA A 64 -1.99 7.09 12.50
N SER A 65 -1.65 8.33 12.87
CA SER A 65 -2.55 9.48 12.74
C SER A 65 -2.95 9.79 11.30
N GLU A 66 -2.00 9.69 10.37
CA GLU A 66 -2.24 9.96 8.96
C GLU A 66 -3.00 8.81 8.29
N ALA A 67 -2.69 7.56 8.65
CA ALA A 67 -3.45 6.39 8.22
C ALA A 67 -4.92 6.50 8.61
N ARG A 68 -5.21 6.90 9.86
CA ARG A 68 -6.58 7.15 10.33
C ARG A 68 -7.25 8.33 9.61
N ALA A 69 -6.51 9.40 9.34
CA ALA A 69 -7.03 10.54 8.59
C ALA A 69 -7.45 10.16 7.17
N ILE A 70 -6.61 9.39 6.45
CA ILE A 70 -6.92 8.86 5.12
C ILE A 70 -8.14 7.92 5.19
N ALA A 71 -8.15 7.00 6.15
CA ALA A 71 -9.25 6.05 6.33
C ALA A 71 -10.61 6.74 6.59
N ALA A 72 -10.61 7.85 7.31
CA ALA A 72 -11.82 8.63 7.64
C ALA A 72 -12.19 9.67 6.57
N ASP A 73 -11.33 9.93 5.59
CA ASP A 73 -11.58 10.92 4.55
C ASP A 73 -12.72 10.45 3.62
N SER A 74 -13.88 11.07 3.76
CA SER A 74 -15.06 10.76 2.94
C SER A 74 -15.01 11.35 1.53
N SER A 75 -14.07 12.26 1.26
CA SER A 75 -13.84 12.80 -0.09
C SER A 75 -13.04 11.85 -0.97
N ALA A 76 -12.26 10.95 -0.35
CA ALA A 76 -11.53 9.90 -1.03
C ALA A 76 -12.45 8.68 -1.32
N LYS A 77 -12.26 8.08 -2.50
CA LYS A 77 -12.92 6.82 -2.83
C LYS A 77 -12.10 5.65 -2.27
N HIS A 78 -12.65 4.94 -1.30
CA HIS A 78 -12.00 3.79 -0.67
C HIS A 78 -12.46 2.44 -1.24
N ASP A 79 -11.51 1.54 -1.50
CA ASP A 79 -11.74 0.11 -1.68
C ASP A 79 -11.18 -0.63 -0.45
N TRP A 80 -12.04 -1.24 0.35
CA TRP A 80 -11.65 -1.90 1.61
C TRP A 80 -11.36 -3.39 1.41
N TYR A 81 -10.27 -3.85 2.01
CA TYR A 81 -9.90 -5.28 2.09
C TYR A 81 -9.59 -5.64 3.53
N ALA A 82 -10.16 -6.75 4.01
CA ALA A 82 -9.72 -7.41 5.22
C ALA A 82 -8.58 -8.38 4.85
N VAL A 83 -7.47 -8.31 5.57
CA VAL A 83 -6.28 -9.12 5.31
C VAL A 83 -6.00 -9.96 6.56
N GLY A 84 -6.08 -11.29 6.43
CA GLY A 84 -5.68 -12.21 7.46
C GLY A 84 -4.24 -12.64 7.26
N VAL A 85 -3.42 -12.51 8.29
CA VAL A 85 -2.01 -12.90 8.28
C VAL A 85 -1.76 -14.08 9.21
N ALA A 86 -0.72 -14.87 8.95
CA ALA A 86 -0.31 -15.95 9.81
C ALA A 86 0.06 -15.41 11.20
N LYS A 87 -0.38 -16.08 12.26
CA LYS A 87 0.11 -15.75 13.60
C LYS A 87 1.57 -16.18 13.66
N ASN A 88 2.46 -15.24 13.95
CA ASN A 88 3.83 -15.59 14.31
C ASN A 88 3.82 -16.40 15.62
N THR A 89 3.96 -17.73 15.53
CA THR A 89 3.98 -18.63 16.70
C THR A 89 5.23 -18.47 17.56
N ASN A 90 6.22 -17.69 17.11
CA ASN A 90 7.40 -17.34 17.90
C ASN A 90 7.22 -16.04 18.70
N ALA A 91 6.13 -15.28 18.48
CA ALA A 91 5.87 -14.02 19.21
C ALA A 91 5.35 -14.23 20.64
N GLU A 92 5.01 -15.47 21.05
CA GLU A 92 4.63 -15.77 22.43
C GLU A 92 5.83 -15.87 23.39
N ALA A 93 7.07 -15.92 22.88
CA ALA A 93 8.28 -15.93 23.71
C ALA A 93 8.82 -14.52 24.03
N ASP A 94 8.43 -13.51 23.25
CA ASP A 94 8.89 -12.13 23.40
C ASP A 94 7.70 -11.20 23.62
N ALA A 95 7.01 -11.35 24.74
CA ALA A 95 6.02 -10.40 25.25
C ALA A 95 6.68 -9.12 25.81
N GLU A 96 7.64 -8.56 25.07
CA GLU A 96 7.99 -7.15 25.14
C GLU A 96 7.38 -6.51 23.90
N GLU A 97 6.34 -5.70 24.13
CA GLU A 97 5.64 -4.74 23.27
C GLU A 97 6.45 -4.29 22.03
N GLY A 98 6.60 -5.22 21.09
CA GLY A 98 7.48 -5.09 19.93
C GLY A 98 6.64 -4.69 18.74
N THR A 99 6.88 -3.49 18.23
CA THR A 99 6.34 -2.95 16.98
C THR A 99 6.42 -4.03 15.89
N SER A 100 5.28 -4.66 15.58
CA SER A 100 5.19 -5.57 14.44
C SER A 100 5.21 -4.72 13.18
N THR A 101 6.42 -4.38 12.71
CA THR A 101 6.65 -3.62 11.48
C THR A 101 6.50 -4.49 10.22
N GLY A 102 6.22 -5.79 10.38
CA GLY A 102 6.08 -6.74 9.29
C GLY A 102 4.64 -7.24 9.19
N VAL A 103 4.05 -7.13 8.02
CA VAL A 103 2.91 -7.98 7.68
C VAL A 103 3.44 -9.41 7.55
N ASP A 104 3.08 -10.26 8.52
CA ASP A 104 3.25 -11.72 8.47
C ASP A 104 2.65 -12.29 7.17
N GLU A 105 2.93 -13.57 6.88
CA GLU A 105 2.44 -14.24 5.66
C GLU A 105 0.93 -14.00 5.47
N VAL A 106 0.55 -13.40 4.33
CA VAL A 106 -0.84 -13.10 4.01
C VAL A 106 -1.57 -14.38 3.62
N LEU A 107 -2.49 -14.83 4.46
CA LEU A 107 -3.26 -16.07 4.28
C LEU A 107 -4.60 -15.81 3.59
N THR A 108 -5.24 -14.68 3.90
CA THR A 108 -6.55 -14.32 3.34
C THR A 108 -6.59 -12.87 2.91
N VAL A 109 -7.27 -12.62 1.78
CA VAL A 109 -7.61 -11.25 1.36
C VAL A 109 -9.07 -11.23 0.93
N THR A 110 -9.88 -10.47 1.64
CA THR A 110 -11.32 -10.44 1.43
C THR A 110 -11.76 -9.01 1.15
N LYS A 111 -12.38 -8.77 -0.01
CA LYS A 111 -12.91 -7.44 -0.32
C LYS A 111 -14.17 -7.18 0.51
N ALA A 112 -14.14 -6.11 1.28
CA ALA A 112 -15.29 -5.64 2.02
C ALA A 112 -16.16 -4.71 1.17
N ARG A 113 -17.46 -4.71 1.43
CA ARG A 113 -18.44 -3.89 0.70
C ARG A 113 -18.64 -2.51 1.32
N THR A 114 -18.29 -2.36 2.58
CA THR A 114 -18.43 -1.12 3.36
C THR A 114 -17.15 -0.87 4.11
N ALA A 115 -16.90 0.40 4.44
CA ALA A 115 -15.97 0.72 5.51
C ALA A 115 -16.40 0.00 6.80
N PRO A 116 -15.46 -0.28 7.73
CA PRO A 116 -15.84 -0.69 9.07
C PRO A 116 -16.78 0.39 9.66
N ALA A 117 -17.95 -0.05 10.16
CA ALA A 117 -19.01 0.87 10.62
C ALA A 117 -18.59 1.70 11.85
N SER A 118 -17.54 1.24 12.53
CA SER A 118 -16.92 1.81 13.70
C SER A 118 -15.49 1.29 13.74
N THR A 119 -14.58 2.09 14.28
CA THR A 119 -13.17 1.71 14.49
C THR A 119 -12.99 1.18 15.91
N THR A 120 -13.88 0.34 16.44
CA THR A 120 -13.57 -0.45 17.64
C THR A 120 -13.09 -1.84 17.21
N ALA A 121 -12.24 -2.50 18.01
CA ALA A 121 -11.80 -3.86 17.68
C ALA A 121 -12.97 -4.83 17.52
N GLU A 122 -13.99 -4.76 18.38
CA GLU A 122 -15.16 -5.64 18.32
C GLU A 122 -15.98 -5.43 17.04
N ASP A 123 -16.18 -4.18 16.62
CA ASP A 123 -16.90 -3.88 15.38
C ASP A 123 -16.10 -4.32 14.14
N ILE A 124 -14.77 -4.24 14.19
CA ILE A 124 -13.90 -4.72 13.12
C ILE A 124 -13.89 -6.25 13.07
N ASP A 125 -13.82 -6.94 14.21
CA ASP A 125 -13.90 -8.41 14.24
C ASP A 125 -15.25 -8.90 13.72
N GLN A 126 -16.35 -8.23 14.10
CA GLN A 126 -17.67 -8.50 13.53
C GLN A 126 -17.75 -8.17 12.03
N TRP A 127 -17.06 -7.13 11.57
CA TRP A 127 -16.96 -6.75 10.16
C TRP A 127 -16.17 -7.79 9.36
N ILE A 128 -15.04 -8.28 9.88
CA ILE A 128 -14.25 -9.38 9.30
C ILE A 128 -15.08 -10.66 9.28
N ALA A 129 -15.76 -11.02 10.38
CA ALA A 129 -16.56 -12.23 10.49
C ALA A 129 -17.79 -12.24 9.58
N LYS A 130 -18.44 -11.08 9.36
CA LYS A 130 -19.50 -10.91 8.34
C LYS A 130 -18.96 -11.02 6.92
N THR A 131 -17.66 -10.77 6.75
CA THR A 131 -16.95 -10.94 5.49
C THR A 131 -16.36 -12.35 5.45
N ASP A 132 -17.21 -13.39 5.47
CA ASP A 132 -16.82 -14.82 5.50
C ASP A 132 -15.52 -15.07 4.70
N PRO A 133 -14.38 -15.30 5.38
CA PRO A 133 -13.10 -15.40 4.71
C PRO A 133 -13.01 -16.67 3.87
N GLU A 134 -13.67 -17.77 4.21
CA GLU A 134 -13.61 -18.98 3.39
C GLU A 134 -14.48 -18.83 2.12
N ALA A 135 -15.68 -18.25 2.24
CA ALA A 135 -16.54 -18.00 1.08
C ALA A 135 -16.13 -16.80 0.22
N ASN A 136 -15.33 -15.87 0.76
CA ASN A 136 -14.95 -14.64 0.07
C ASN A 136 -13.45 -14.36 -0.06
N ASN A 137 -12.55 -15.21 0.43
CA ASN A 137 -11.11 -15.06 0.21
C ASN A 137 -10.81 -15.05 -1.29
N LEU A 138 -10.33 -13.92 -1.76
CA LEU A 138 -10.03 -13.69 -3.16
C LEU A 138 -8.81 -14.50 -3.62
N LEU A 139 -7.99 -14.98 -2.68
CA LEU A 139 -6.85 -15.84 -2.98
C LEU A 139 -7.26 -17.28 -3.34
N THR A 140 -8.39 -17.77 -2.83
CA THR A 140 -8.90 -19.13 -3.11
C THR A 140 -9.96 -19.16 -4.20
N LYS A 141 -10.53 -18.01 -4.59
CA LYS A 141 -11.51 -17.95 -5.68
C LYS A 141 -10.88 -18.31 -7.03
N THR A 142 -11.55 -19.19 -7.74
CA THR A 142 -11.27 -19.54 -9.13
C THR A 142 -12.13 -18.71 -10.08
N TYR A 143 -11.54 -18.25 -11.18
CA TYR A 143 -12.26 -17.66 -12.29
C TYR A 143 -12.04 -18.45 -13.58
N GLU A 144 -13.13 -18.67 -14.32
CA GLU A 144 -13.15 -19.33 -15.63
C GLU A 144 -12.70 -18.35 -16.76
N SER A 145 -11.56 -17.70 -16.58
CA SER A 145 -10.96 -16.78 -17.53
C SER A 145 -9.45 -16.80 -17.36
N ARG A 146 -8.67 -16.66 -18.44
CA ARG A 146 -7.22 -16.47 -18.36
C ARG A 146 -6.84 -15.17 -17.64
N THR A 147 -7.74 -14.20 -17.59
CA THR A 147 -7.48 -12.92 -16.92
C THR A 147 -8.09 -12.86 -15.53
N ALA A 148 -7.28 -12.47 -14.55
CA ALA A 148 -7.74 -12.20 -13.19
C ALA A 148 -8.67 -10.98 -13.16
N ARG A 149 -9.71 -11.03 -12.33
CA ARG A 149 -10.58 -9.86 -12.07
C ARG A 149 -9.87 -8.82 -11.21
N ASP A 150 -10.26 -7.56 -11.29
CA ASP A 150 -9.62 -6.44 -10.57
C ASP A 150 -9.38 -6.71 -9.08
N HIS A 151 -10.39 -7.20 -8.37
CA HIS A 151 -10.26 -7.49 -6.94
C HIS A 151 -9.33 -8.68 -6.67
N GLN A 152 -9.27 -9.68 -7.56
CA GLN A 152 -8.34 -10.80 -7.43
C GLN A 152 -6.90 -10.36 -7.72
N ARG A 153 -6.70 -9.49 -8.73
CA ARG A 153 -5.40 -8.85 -8.95
C ARG A 153 -4.94 -8.07 -7.72
N ASN A 154 -5.81 -7.25 -7.13
CA ASN A 154 -5.48 -6.53 -5.91
C ASN A 154 -5.16 -7.47 -4.75
N ALA A 155 -5.85 -8.61 -4.64
CA ALA A 155 -5.53 -9.62 -3.63
C ALA A 155 -4.13 -10.23 -3.83
N VAL A 156 -3.76 -10.54 -5.07
CA VAL A 156 -2.39 -11.02 -5.40
C VAL A 156 -1.35 -9.94 -5.09
N LEU A 157 -1.62 -8.67 -5.43
CA LEU A 157 -0.74 -7.55 -5.12
C LEU A 157 -0.57 -7.33 -3.61
N ILE A 158 -1.65 -7.43 -2.83
CA ILE A 158 -1.62 -7.33 -1.36
C ILE A 158 -0.82 -8.49 -0.75
N ARG A 159 -1.02 -9.72 -1.25
CA ARG A 159 -0.30 -10.89 -0.77
C ARG A 159 1.20 -10.76 -1.05
N ASP A 160 1.53 -10.55 -2.32
CA ASP A 160 2.92 -10.58 -2.80
C ASP A 160 3.67 -9.33 -2.35
N GLY A 161 3.06 -8.15 -2.50
CA GLY A 161 3.65 -6.81 -2.30
C GLY A 161 4.83 -6.49 -3.22
N GLN A 162 5.63 -7.47 -3.59
CA GLN A 162 6.83 -7.39 -4.41
C GLN A 162 6.85 -8.54 -5.40
N CYS A 163 7.51 -8.35 -6.54
CA CYS A 163 7.79 -9.43 -7.49
C CYS A 163 8.32 -10.68 -6.78
N GLN A 164 7.78 -11.84 -7.12
CA GLN A 164 8.10 -13.13 -6.49
C GLN A 164 9.28 -13.86 -7.18
N THR A 165 9.83 -13.30 -8.25
CA THR A 165 11.02 -13.85 -8.92
C THR A 165 12.23 -13.75 -7.97
N PRO A 166 13.00 -14.85 -7.76
CA PRO A 166 14.13 -14.83 -6.85
C PRO A 166 15.12 -13.70 -7.13
N GLY A 167 15.32 -12.83 -6.14
CA GLY A 167 16.24 -11.69 -6.22
C GLY A 167 15.67 -10.43 -6.86
N CYS A 168 14.42 -10.45 -7.34
CA CYS A 168 13.76 -9.24 -7.82
C CYS A 168 13.32 -8.37 -6.65
N THR A 169 13.48 -7.05 -6.79
CA THR A 169 13.04 -6.08 -5.79
C THR A 169 11.95 -5.12 -6.27
N GLU A 170 11.44 -5.32 -7.49
CA GLU A 170 10.38 -4.49 -8.08
C GLU A 170 9.09 -4.63 -7.26
N PRO A 171 8.42 -3.52 -6.93
CA PRO A 171 7.15 -3.61 -6.23
C PRO A 171 6.10 -4.33 -7.09
N GLY A 172 5.23 -5.11 -6.47
CA GLY A 172 4.31 -5.99 -7.20
C GLY A 172 3.38 -5.24 -8.16
N TRP A 173 3.15 -3.96 -7.92
CA TRP A 173 2.30 -3.11 -8.76
C TRP A 173 2.95 -2.62 -10.04
N SER A 174 4.29 -2.61 -10.12
CA SER A 174 5.03 -2.40 -11.36
C SER A 174 5.31 -3.72 -12.09
N ALA A 175 5.20 -4.85 -11.38
CA ALA A 175 5.35 -6.20 -11.93
C ALA A 175 4.11 -6.67 -12.71
N GLU A 176 4.31 -7.68 -13.57
CA GLU A 176 3.19 -8.36 -14.24
C GLU A 176 2.56 -9.38 -13.29
N ILE A 177 1.27 -9.67 -13.49
CA ILE A 177 0.61 -10.81 -12.80
C ILE A 177 0.39 -11.90 -13.83
N ASP A 178 1.01 -13.06 -13.61
CA ASP A 178 0.89 -14.24 -14.47
C ASP A 178 0.60 -15.50 -13.65
N HIS A 179 0.31 -16.59 -14.34
CA HIS A 179 0.13 -17.88 -13.71
C HIS A 179 1.46 -18.62 -13.51
N LYS A 180 1.64 -19.25 -12.34
CA LYS A 180 2.73 -20.19 -12.04
C LYS A 180 2.64 -21.43 -12.93
N GLN A 181 1.44 -22.02 -13.03
CA GLN A 181 1.09 -23.00 -14.06
C GLN A 181 0.26 -22.30 -15.13
N SER A 182 0.75 -22.31 -16.37
CA SER A 182 0.07 -21.68 -17.49
C SER A 182 -1.39 -22.13 -17.63
N TYR A 183 -2.28 -21.15 -17.85
CA TYR A 183 -3.70 -21.39 -18.12
C TYR A 183 -3.94 -22.36 -19.27
N GLU A 184 -3.15 -22.26 -20.34
CA GLU A 184 -3.25 -23.12 -21.55
C GLU A 184 -2.94 -24.60 -21.26
N THR A 185 -2.22 -24.86 -20.15
CA THR A 185 -1.87 -26.21 -19.69
C THR A 185 -2.73 -26.68 -18.51
N GLY A 186 -3.88 -26.03 -18.30
CA GLY A 186 -4.84 -26.38 -17.26
C GLY A 186 -4.62 -25.70 -15.90
N GLY A 187 -3.77 -24.66 -15.83
CA GLY A 187 -3.62 -23.86 -14.63
C GLY A 187 -4.86 -22.99 -14.36
N ALA A 188 -5.46 -23.14 -13.19
CA ALA A 188 -6.64 -22.34 -12.82
C ALA A 188 -6.27 -20.88 -12.53
N THR A 189 -7.17 -19.94 -12.82
CA THR A 189 -7.00 -18.53 -12.42
C THR A 189 -7.45 -18.34 -10.97
N THR A 190 -6.55 -18.71 -10.06
CA THR A 190 -6.71 -18.59 -8.60
C THR A 190 -5.62 -17.71 -8.03
N GLY A 191 -5.83 -17.13 -6.85
CA GLY A 191 -4.75 -16.39 -6.20
C GLY A 191 -3.52 -17.27 -5.98
N GLU A 192 -3.69 -18.52 -5.54
CA GLU A 192 -2.59 -19.48 -5.37
C GLU A 192 -1.74 -19.67 -6.64
N ASN A 193 -2.39 -19.80 -7.80
CA ASN A 193 -1.70 -20.01 -9.08
C ASN A 193 -1.25 -18.69 -9.73
N LEU A 194 -1.72 -17.54 -9.28
CA LEU A 194 -1.24 -16.24 -9.76
C LEU A 194 -0.07 -15.74 -8.90
N HIS A 195 0.86 -15.00 -9.50
CA HIS A 195 1.90 -14.27 -8.77
C HIS A 195 2.35 -13.03 -9.54
N THR A 196 3.00 -12.13 -8.83
CA THR A 196 3.74 -11.01 -9.43
C THR A 196 5.12 -11.47 -9.91
N LEU A 197 5.51 -11.11 -11.13
CA LEU A 197 6.78 -11.48 -11.76
C LEU A 197 7.37 -10.35 -12.62
#